data_AF-A0A3C2B1I3-F1
#
_entry.id   AF-A0A3C2B1I3-F1
#
_cell.length_a   1.000
_cell.length_b   1.000
_cell.length_c   1.000
_cell.angle_alpha   90.00
_cell.angle_beta   90.00
_cell.angle_gamma   90.00
#
_symmetry.space_group_name_H-M   'P 1'
#
loop_
_entity.id
_entity.type
_entity.pdbx_description
1 polymer ?
#
loop_
_entity_poly.entity_id
_entity_poly.type
_entity_poly.pdbx_seq_one_letter_code
_entity_poly.pdbx_strand_id
1 'polypeptide(L)'
;WPKMFGKMLSEKLGSWNFWLMFFGINLTFGPMHILGMQGQPRRMVVWPEKLTGDNFFDLGFWNQVATWGSFMIAVGVLLFIVNI
;
A
#
# COMPACT_ATOMS: atom_id res chain seq x y z
N TRP A 1 -15.77 1.21 -19.20
CA TRP A 1 -17.11 1.16 -18.58
C TRP A 1 -18.24 1.39 -19.58
N PRO A 2 -18.27 2.49 -20.37
CA PRO A 2 -19.41 2.79 -21.25
C PRO A 2 -19.62 1.78 -22.37
N LYS A 3 -18.53 1.24 -22.93
CA LYS A 3 -18.59 0.20 -23.96
C LYS A 3 -19.19 -1.13 -23.48
N MET A 4 -19.07 -1.42 -22.18
CA MET A 4 -19.53 -2.68 -21.57
C MET A 4 -20.90 -2.54 -20.90
N PHE A 5 -21.16 -1.41 -20.24
CA PHE A 5 -22.34 -1.21 -19.37
C PHE A 5 -23.22 -0.02 -19.75
N GLY A 6 -22.89 0.71 -20.81
CA GLY A 6 -23.68 1.85 -21.29
C GLY A 6 -23.72 3.08 -20.36
N LYS A 7 -23.02 3.05 -19.22
CA LYS A 7 -22.95 4.15 -18.25
C LYS A 7 -21.52 4.67 -18.08
N MET A 8 -21.37 5.90 -17.58
CA MET A 8 -20.09 6.51 -17.22
C MET A 8 -19.82 6.34 -15.72
N LEU A 9 -18.56 6.17 -15.32
CA LEU A 9 -18.15 6.25 -13.92
C LEU A 9 -17.99 7.73 -13.53
N SER A 10 -18.01 8.03 -12.23
CA SER A 10 -17.72 9.39 -11.75
C SER A 10 -16.23 9.71 -11.88
N GLU A 11 -15.90 10.76 -12.63
CA GLU A 11 -14.53 11.26 -12.82
C GLU A 11 -13.91 11.78 -11.52
N LYS A 12 -14.72 12.38 -10.64
CA LYS A 12 -14.25 12.88 -9.34
C LYS A 12 -13.82 11.73 -8.43
N LEU A 13 -14.64 10.68 -8.34
CA LEU A 13 -14.30 9.48 -7.57
C LEU A 13 -13.16 8.69 -8.22
N GLY A 14 -13.12 8.63 -9.56
CA GLY A 14 -12.01 8.03 -10.30
C GLY A 14 -10.67 8.71 -10.00
N SER A 15 -10.65 10.05 -9.96
CA SER A 15 -9.46 10.83 -9.64
C SER A 15 -8.97 10.59 -8.20
N TRP A 16 -9.88 10.53 -7.21
CA TRP A 16 -9.53 10.19 -5.83
C TRP A 16 -9.02 8.76 -5.69
N ASN A 17 -9.68 7.79 -6.34
CA ASN A 17 -9.22 6.41 -6.38
C ASN A 17 -7.79 6.31 -6.95
N PHE A 18 -7.51 7.01 -8.05
CA PHE A 18 -6.17 7.05 -8.63
C PHE A 18 -5.11 7.51 -7.62
N TRP A 19 -5.33 8.63 -6.92
CA TRP A 19 -4.36 9.12 -5.94
C TRP A 19 -4.18 8.19 -4.75
N LEU A 20 -5.26 7.63 -4.22
CA LEU A 20 -5.20 6.65 -3.13
C LEU A 20 -4.41 5.40 -3.53
N MET A 21 -4.67 4.87 -4.73
CA MET A 21 -3.96 3.71 -5.25
C MET A 21 -2.49 4.02 -5.54
N PHE A 22 -2.19 5.18 -6.13
CA PHE A 22 -0.82 5.60 -6.44
C PHE A 22 0.02 5.72 -5.17
N PHE A 23 -0.44 6.49 -4.18
CA PHE A 23 0.29 6.64 -2.93
C PHE A 23 0.28 5.35 -2.10
N GLY A 24 -0.83 4.62 -2.07
CA GLY A 24 -0.94 3.35 -1.35
C GLY A 24 0.04 2.29 -1.85
N ILE A 25 0.17 2.12 -3.17
CA ILE A 25 1.14 1.17 -3.77
C ILE A 25 2.57 1.57 -3.43
N ASN A 26 2.93 2.84 -3.60
CA ASN A 26 4.28 3.31 -3.30
C ASN A 26 4.61 3.20 -1.81
N LEU A 27 3.68 3.51 -0.92
CA LEU A 27 3.86 3.42 0.52
C LEU A 27 3.90 1.96 1.02
N THR A 28 3.20 1.04 0.34
CA THR A 28 3.22 -0.40 0.68
C THR A 28 4.50 -1.06 0.22
N PHE A 29 4.87 -0.89 -1.05
CA PHE A 29 5.97 -1.65 -1.68
C PHE A 29 7.31 -0.91 -1.68
N GLY A 30 7.32 0.42 -1.58
CA GLY A 30 8.54 1.21 -1.45
C GLY A 30 9.39 0.77 -0.26
N PRO A 31 8.84 0.74 0.97
CA PRO A 31 9.54 0.26 2.16
C PRO A 31 10.07 -1.18 2.04
N MET A 32 9.39 -2.06 1.31
CA MET A 32 9.82 -3.46 1.15
C MET A 32 11.19 -3.58 0.46
N HIS A 33 11.59 -2.62 -0.37
CA HIS A 33 12.93 -2.61 -0.96
C HIS A 33 14.00 -2.40 0.12
N ILE A 34 13.74 -1.49 1.07
CA ILE A 34 14.64 -1.22 2.20
C ILE A 34 14.68 -2.44 3.13
N LEU A 35 13.51 -2.96 3.51
CA LEU A 35 13.40 -4.17 4.35
C LEU A 35 14.14 -5.37 3.74
N GLY A 36 14.01 -5.56 2.43
CA GLY A 36 14.71 -6.63 1.70
C GLY A 36 16.23 -6.45 1.71
N MET A 37 16.72 -5.23 1.51
CA MET A 37 18.16 -4.91 1.59
C MET A 37 18.72 -5.10 2.99
N GLN A 38 17.92 -4.90 4.03
CA GLN A 38 18.27 -5.15 5.43
C GLN A 38 18.22 -6.64 5.82
N GLY A 39 17.81 -7.51 4.89
CA GLY A 39 17.81 -8.96 5.10
C GLY A 39 16.55 -9.50 5.74
N GLN A 40 15.43 -8.77 5.74
CA GLN A 40 14.15 -9.32 6.17
C GLN A 40 13.73 -10.48 5.25
N PRO A 41 13.64 -11.73 5.75
CA PRO A 41 13.20 -12.84 4.95
C PRO A 41 11.69 -12.73 4.68
N ARG A 42 11.26 -13.15 3.50
CA ARG A 42 9.83 -13.30 3.19
C ARG A 42 9.18 -14.38 4.07
N ARG A 43 7.86 -14.28 4.29
CA ARG A 43 7.03 -15.26 5.01
C ARG A 43 7.38 -15.41 6.50
N MET A 44 7.96 -14.37 7.10
CA MET A 44 8.14 -14.30 8.55
C MET A 44 6.95 -13.60 9.19
N VAL A 45 6.43 -14.17 10.27
CA VAL A 45 5.37 -13.56 11.09
C VAL A 45 5.95 -12.54 12.07
N VAL A 46 7.17 -12.81 12.54
CA VAL A 46 7.89 -11.99 13.52
C VAL A 46 9.31 -11.79 13.02
N TRP A 47 9.84 -10.58 13.18
CA TRP A 47 11.24 -10.28 12.91
C TRP A 47 12.06 -10.35 14.21
N PRO A 48 13.28 -10.91 14.18
CA PRO A 48 14.15 -10.95 15.36
C PRO A 48 14.47 -9.54 15.87
N GLU A 49 14.40 -9.33 17.20
CA GLU A 49 14.76 -8.05 17.83
C GLU A 49 16.19 -7.61 17.49
N LYS A 50 17.08 -8.56 17.18
CA LYS A 50 18.47 -8.29 16.77
C LYS A 50 18.60 -7.60 15.40
N LEU A 51 17.58 -7.67 14.56
CA LEU A 51 17.55 -7.03 13.24
C LEU A 51 16.81 -5.67 13.27
N THR A 52 16.24 -5.30 14.41
CA THR A 52 15.68 -3.98 14.68
C THR A 52 16.84 -2.99 14.76
N GLY A 53 17.18 -2.34 13.65
CA GLY A 53 18.14 -1.24 13.64
C GLY A 53 17.62 -0.02 14.39
N ASP A 54 18.45 1.01 14.52
CA ASP A 54 18.03 2.25 15.19
C ASP A 54 17.30 3.21 14.24
N ASN A 55 16.23 3.85 14.76
CA ASN A 55 15.48 4.93 14.12
C ASN A 55 15.03 4.63 12.68
N PHE A 56 15.68 5.23 11.69
CA PHE A 56 15.29 5.16 10.28
C PHE A 56 15.53 3.78 9.65
N PHE A 57 16.38 2.94 10.25
CA PHE A 57 16.66 1.60 9.77
C PHE A 57 15.94 0.52 10.60
N ASP A 58 14.98 0.91 11.44
CA ASP A 58 14.13 -0.02 12.15
C ASP A 58 13.20 -0.77 11.18
N LEU A 59 13.30 -2.10 11.17
CA LEU A 59 12.41 -2.98 10.43
C LEU A 59 10.95 -2.78 10.86
N GLY A 60 10.70 -2.58 12.17
CA GLY A 60 9.36 -2.37 12.72
C GLY A 60 8.69 -1.14 12.13
N PHE A 61 9.40 -0.01 12.13
CA PHE A 61 8.96 1.23 11.50
C PHE A 61 8.53 1.03 10.03
N TRP A 62 9.40 0.43 9.20
CA TRP A 62 9.10 0.25 7.77
C TRP A 62 7.98 -0.76 7.50
N ASN A 63 7.87 -1.83 8.29
CA ASN A 63 6.73 -2.75 8.20
C ASN A 63 5.42 -2.04 8.59
N GLN A 64 5.45 -1.15 9.59
CA GLN A 64 4.29 -0.36 9.98
C GLN A 64 3.88 0.63 8.89
N VAL A 65 4.84 1.31 8.26
CA VAL A 65 4.58 2.20 7.11
C VAL A 65 3.96 1.41 5.95
N ALA A 66 4.50 0.23 5.63
CA ALA A 66 3.95 -0.64 4.59
C ALA A 66 2.51 -1.10 4.92
N THR A 67 2.23 -1.37 6.20
CA THR A 67 0.90 -1.74 6.68
C THR A 67 -0.10 -0.59 6.48
N TRP A 68 0.27 0.65 6.83
CA TRP A 68 -0.55 1.83 6.55
C TRP A 68 -0.79 2.04 5.05
N GLY A 69 0.23 1.83 4.22
CA GLY A 69 0.08 1.81 2.76
C GLY A 69 -0.97 0.81 2.29
N SER A 70 -0.97 -0.39 2.87
CA SER A 70 -1.93 -1.44 2.48
C SER A 70 -3.37 -1.06 2.83
N PHE A 71 -3.59 -0.38 3.95
CA PHE A 71 -4.91 0.17 4.30
C PHE A 71 -5.34 1.28 3.33
N MET A 72 -4.42 2.12 2.84
CA MET A 72 -4.75 3.12 1.81
C MET A 72 -5.21 2.46 0.52
N ILE A 73 -4.57 1.36 0.10
CA ILE A 73 -5.01 0.57 -1.06
C ILE A 73 -6.42 0.00 -0.82
N ALA A 74 -6.67 -0.56 0.37
CA ALA A 74 -7.99 -1.09 0.71
C ALA A 74 -9.10 -0.03 0.61
N VAL A 75 -8.82 1.21 1.07
CA VAL A 75 -9.74 2.34 0.92
C VAL A 75 -9.91 2.73 -0.57
N GLY A 76 -8.84 2.72 -1.37
CA GLY A 76 -8.92 2.95 -2.82
C GLY A 76 -9.84 1.94 -3.51
N VAL A 77 -9.66 0.65 -3.22
CA VAL A 77 -10.52 -0.42 -3.75
C VAL A 77 -11.98 -0.23 -3.33
N LEU A 78 -12.23 0.16 -2.07
CA LEU A 78 -13.59 0.44 -1.60
C LEU A 78 -14.20 1.63 -2.36
N LEU A 79 -13.43 2.70 -2.59
CA LEU A 79 -13.86 3.87 -3.35
C LEU A 79 -14.18 3.50 -4.82
N PHE A 80 -13.40 2.59 -5.41
CA PHE A 80 -13.70 2.02 -6.72
C PHE A 80 -15.03 1.25 -6.72
N ILE A 81 -15.27 0.38 -5.74
CA ILE A 81 -16.53 -0.38 -5.61
C ILE A 81 -17.73 0.57 -5.51
N VAL A 82 -17.60 1.68 -4.78
CA VAL A 82 -18.65 2.70 -4.67
C VAL A 82 -18.92 3.43 -6.01
N ASN A 83 -17.92 3.51 -6.90
CA ASN A 83 -18.03 4.23 -8.16
C ASN A 83 -18.66 3.40 -9.30
N ILE A 84 -18.54 2.07 -9.23
CA ILE A 84 -19.12 1.08 -10.18
C ILE A 84 -20.64 1.21 -10.24
#